data_AF-A0A2J6I9L8-F1
#
_entry.id   AF-A0A2J6I9L8-F1
#
_cell.length_a   1.000
_cell.length_b   1.000
_cell.length_c   1.000
_cell.angle_alpha   90.00
_cell.angle_beta   90.00
_cell.angle_gamma   90.00
#
_symmetry.space_group_name_H-M   'P 1'
#
loop_
_entity.id
_entity.type
_entity.pdbx_description
1 polymer ?
#
loop_
_entity_poly.entity_id
_entity_poly.type
_entity_poly.pdbx_seq_one_letter_code
_entity_poly.pdbx_strand_id
1 'polypeptide(L)'
;MEIKKRFMKKYIFMLTVSVLIGTGLMAQPGYQTVTILLQNYENYSNLSKGGTFSENNKNNYVDLFSSQNVEVSSLGIEVNAPKQVSLYKFVDMVKNNFDEESDINVVLSKIKVKNPSKVSDNRYNYTVTATQSLTAFKKDGSDFTSLERVTFEVDYIVSANTAKIVSMEIIEAKKGLYMDAHVIGALTSIKGSLVSSASGTLESKSKFGLGYGINLDYMITENFGITSGLTLMSYSTSYTLSTFNQGAYRTVDIDGDEYDLLATGSNLANDVKLNYMEIPIGVVMKFGGFFTRIGAKYGIAGSSSSSFTDGTLTTSGYYPKYSVTLYDIPEYGFDTYDLSGEEGTVDHKSVLNGFLQLGFNAAISQKVGITFMAFYETSFSAVHESSNANIAAGNGEYTSVLNLVDSPKSTAYGLEIGLRFKLF
;
A
#
# COMPACT_ATOMS: atom_id res chain seq x y z
N MET A 1 -42.28 14.00 42.85
CA MET A 1 -42.08 13.88 41.38
C MET A 1 -40.65 14.32 41.10
N GLU A 2 -39.64 13.49 40.89
CA GLU A 2 -39.56 12.06 40.57
C GLU A 2 -38.22 11.52 41.07
N ILE A 3 -38.25 10.71 42.14
CA ILE A 3 -37.11 10.00 42.75
C ILE A 3 -36.84 8.70 41.96
N LYS A 4 -36.88 8.76 40.62
CA LYS A 4 -36.95 7.57 39.76
C LYS A 4 -35.91 7.51 38.64
N LYS A 5 -34.69 8.01 38.89
CA LYS A 5 -33.54 7.87 37.97
C LYS A 5 -32.29 7.21 38.55
N ARG A 6 -32.39 6.54 39.71
CA ARG A 6 -31.24 5.90 40.38
C ARG A 6 -31.24 4.36 40.37
N PHE A 7 -32.14 3.72 39.62
CA PHE A 7 -32.34 2.25 39.71
C PHE A 7 -31.94 1.44 38.46
N MET A 8 -31.27 2.02 37.46
CA MET A 8 -31.03 1.33 36.18
C MET A 8 -29.56 1.30 35.73
N LYS A 9 -28.61 1.13 36.66
CA LYS A 9 -27.18 0.90 36.35
C LYS A 9 -26.54 -0.30 37.05
N LYS A 10 -27.29 -1.10 37.83
CA LYS A 10 -26.72 -2.17 38.67
C LYS A 10 -26.73 -3.60 38.12
N TYR A 11 -26.96 -3.80 36.81
CA TYR A 11 -26.89 -5.14 36.20
C TYR A 11 -26.13 -5.15 34.88
N ILE A 12 -24.95 -4.52 34.84
CA ILE A 12 -24.00 -4.79 33.75
C ILE A 12 -23.15 -6.01 34.17
N PHE A 13 -23.64 -7.16 33.73
CA PHE A 13 -22.88 -8.34 33.30
C PHE A 13 -21.50 -8.53 33.94
N MET A 14 -21.46 -9.26 35.06
CA MET A 14 -20.23 -9.91 35.51
C MET A 14 -19.86 -11.04 34.52
N LEU A 15 -18.57 -11.06 34.19
CA LEU A 15 -17.79 -12.23 33.80
C LEU A 15 -18.18 -12.91 32.48
N THR A 16 -17.46 -12.62 31.40
CA THR A 16 -17.04 -13.72 30.52
C THR A 16 -15.73 -13.38 29.80
N VAL A 17 -14.62 -13.83 30.38
CA VAL A 17 -13.41 -14.14 29.62
C VAL A 17 -13.75 -15.32 28.70
N SER A 18 -14.24 -15.05 27.50
CA SER A 18 -14.43 -16.06 26.46
C SER A 18 -13.07 -16.39 25.83
N VAL A 19 -12.29 -17.23 26.51
CA VAL A 19 -11.06 -17.78 25.91
C VAL A 19 -11.51 -18.72 24.78
N LEU A 20 -11.22 -18.37 23.52
CA LEU A 20 -11.35 -19.30 22.42
C LEU A 20 -10.17 -20.29 22.51
N ILE A 21 -10.42 -21.46 23.11
CA ILE A 21 -9.41 -22.48 23.39
C ILE A 21 -9.21 -23.34 22.13
N GLY A 22 -8.05 -23.20 21.49
CA GLY A 22 -7.56 -24.23 20.58
C GLY A 22 -7.16 -25.47 21.37
N THR A 23 -7.59 -26.66 20.94
CA THR A 23 -7.41 -27.94 21.66
C THR A 23 -5.96 -28.33 21.96
N GLY A 24 -4.96 -27.67 21.34
CA GLY A 24 -3.54 -27.92 21.59
C GLY A 24 -2.91 -27.16 22.77
N LEU A 25 -3.58 -26.17 23.37
CA LEU A 25 -2.97 -25.32 24.41
C LEU A 25 -3.01 -25.92 25.83
N MET A 26 -3.92 -26.85 26.11
CA MET A 26 -4.13 -27.43 27.45
C MET A 26 -2.93 -28.26 27.96
N ALA A 27 -2.00 -28.64 27.10
CA ALA A 27 -0.82 -29.44 27.46
C ALA A 27 0.40 -28.60 27.89
N GLN A 28 0.32 -27.26 27.89
CA GLN A 28 1.48 -26.41 28.15
C GLN A 28 1.71 -26.12 29.65
N PRO A 29 2.96 -26.16 30.16
CA PRO A 29 3.27 -25.93 31.57
C PRO A 29 2.85 -24.54 32.07
N GLY A 30 1.92 -24.48 33.02
CA GLY A 30 1.51 -23.21 33.66
C GLY A 30 0.44 -22.41 32.93
N TYR A 31 -0.14 -22.93 31.84
CA TYR A 31 -1.19 -22.23 31.09
C TYR A 31 -2.41 -21.85 31.98
N GLN A 32 -2.85 -22.76 32.84
CA GLN A 32 -3.94 -22.50 33.80
C GLN A 32 -3.56 -21.39 34.77
N THR A 33 -2.33 -21.40 35.28
CA THR A 33 -1.80 -20.38 36.21
C THR A 33 -1.74 -19.00 35.56
N VAL A 34 -1.31 -18.91 34.30
CA VAL A 34 -1.34 -17.66 33.52
C VAL A 34 -2.77 -17.18 33.29
N THR A 35 -3.70 -18.10 33.02
CA THR A 35 -5.13 -17.74 32.86
C THR A 35 -5.72 -17.19 34.15
N ILE A 36 -5.42 -17.80 35.29
CA ILE A 36 -5.83 -17.32 36.62
C ILE A 36 -5.23 -15.94 36.93
N LEU A 37 -3.97 -15.70 36.56
CA LEU A 37 -3.33 -14.39 36.70
C LEU A 37 -4.11 -13.30 35.94
N LEU A 38 -4.53 -13.57 34.71
CA LEU A 38 -5.29 -12.60 33.90
C LEU A 38 -6.71 -12.36 34.45
N GLN A 39 -7.35 -13.39 35.01
CA GLN A 39 -8.63 -13.23 35.72
C GLN A 39 -8.46 -12.37 36.98
N ASN A 40 -7.38 -12.60 37.74
CA ASN A 40 -7.05 -11.79 38.91
C ASN A 40 -6.73 -10.34 38.50
N TYR A 41 -6.06 -10.13 37.37
CA TYR A 41 -5.86 -8.79 36.80
C TYR A 41 -7.20 -8.08 36.55
N GLU A 42 -8.15 -8.73 35.89
CA GLU A 42 -9.50 -8.18 35.68
C GLU A 42 -10.19 -7.85 37.02
N ASN A 43 -10.13 -8.78 37.98
CA ASN A 43 -10.78 -8.63 39.28
C ASN A 43 -10.18 -7.52 40.16
N TYR A 44 -8.84 -7.37 40.16
CA TYR A 44 -8.14 -6.45 41.06
C TYR A 44 -7.81 -5.11 40.43
N SER A 45 -7.93 -4.96 39.11
CA SER A 45 -7.76 -3.66 38.43
C SER A 45 -8.89 -2.67 38.71
N ASN A 46 -10.03 -3.13 39.25
CA ASN A 46 -11.00 -2.25 39.88
C ASN A 46 -10.49 -1.78 41.25
N LEU A 47 -9.75 -0.67 41.26
CA LEU A 47 -9.12 -0.14 42.47
C LEU A 47 -10.11 0.53 43.43
N SER A 48 -11.32 0.88 42.97
CA SER A 48 -12.40 1.52 43.73
C SER A 48 -13.57 0.55 43.91
N LYS A 49 -13.64 -0.15 45.06
CA LYS A 49 -14.72 -1.09 45.35
C LYS A 49 -15.65 -0.53 46.41
N GLY A 50 -16.87 -0.18 45.99
CA GLY A 50 -17.92 0.25 46.92
C GLY A 50 -17.79 1.71 47.37
N GLY A 51 -17.25 2.58 46.53
CA GLY A 51 -17.22 4.03 46.78
C GLY A 51 -15.90 4.58 47.33
N THR A 52 -14.91 3.71 47.58
CA THR A 52 -13.59 4.11 48.07
C THR A 52 -12.48 3.32 47.40
N PHE A 53 -11.31 3.93 47.28
CA PHE A 53 -10.10 3.26 46.82
C PHE A 53 -9.69 2.19 47.85
N SER A 54 -9.79 0.93 47.47
CA SER A 54 -9.54 -0.19 48.37
C SER A 54 -8.05 -0.46 48.45
N GLU A 55 -7.43 -0.17 49.60
CA GLU A 55 -6.01 -0.48 49.84
C GLU A 55 -5.73 -1.99 49.66
N ASN A 56 -6.73 -2.84 49.96
CA ASN A 56 -6.64 -4.27 49.71
C ASN A 56 -6.60 -4.59 48.21
N ASN A 57 -7.45 -3.96 47.38
CA ASN A 57 -7.41 -4.18 45.93
C ASN A 57 -6.12 -3.63 45.31
N LYS A 58 -5.64 -2.47 45.79
CA LYS A 58 -4.35 -1.92 45.39
C LYS A 58 -3.22 -2.90 45.69
N ASN A 59 -3.15 -3.44 46.90
CA ASN A 59 -2.11 -4.41 47.26
C ASN A 59 -2.23 -5.68 46.41
N ASN A 60 -3.43 -6.22 46.25
CA ASN A 60 -3.68 -7.38 45.39
C ASN A 60 -3.30 -7.13 43.92
N TYR A 61 -3.58 -5.94 43.40
CA TYR A 61 -3.21 -5.53 42.04
C TYR A 61 -1.70 -5.44 41.88
N VAL A 62 -1.01 -4.77 42.80
CA VAL A 62 0.46 -4.67 42.81
C VAL A 62 1.10 -6.05 42.91
N ASP A 63 0.52 -6.94 43.71
CA ASP A 63 0.99 -8.32 43.87
C ASP A 63 0.83 -9.17 42.61
N LEU A 64 0.14 -8.73 41.56
CA LEU A 64 0.13 -9.44 40.27
C LEU A 64 1.43 -9.26 39.47
N PHE A 65 2.22 -8.24 39.81
CA PHE A 65 3.43 -7.87 39.07
C PHE A 65 4.69 -8.46 39.73
N SER A 66 5.72 -8.67 38.92
CA SER A 66 6.98 -9.26 39.37
C SER A 66 7.80 -8.31 40.24
N SER A 67 7.61 -7.01 40.08
CA SER A 67 8.25 -5.98 40.90
C SER A 67 7.44 -4.68 40.94
N GLN A 68 7.82 -3.81 41.87
CA GLN A 68 7.26 -2.47 42.02
C GLN A 68 7.66 -1.50 40.89
N ASN A 69 8.75 -1.81 40.19
CA ASN A 69 9.29 -0.99 39.11
C ASN A 69 8.86 -1.47 37.72
N VAL A 70 7.90 -2.40 37.64
CA VAL A 70 7.36 -2.86 36.36
C VAL A 70 6.77 -1.67 35.59
N GLU A 71 7.13 -1.59 34.31
CA GLU A 71 6.53 -0.66 33.37
C GLU A 71 5.18 -1.21 32.90
N VAL A 72 4.14 -0.41 33.13
CA VAL A 72 2.77 -0.70 32.73
C VAL A 72 2.25 0.39 31.82
N SER A 73 1.31 0.03 30.96
CA SER A 73 0.64 0.98 30.10
C SER A 73 -0.08 2.08 30.90
N SER A 74 0.03 3.34 30.46
CA SER A 74 -0.74 4.45 31.01
C SER A 74 -2.21 4.47 30.59
N LEU A 75 -2.61 3.62 29.62
CA LEU A 75 -3.98 3.46 29.11
C LEU A 75 -4.66 4.76 28.62
N GLY A 76 -3.86 5.81 28.36
CA GLY A 76 -4.36 7.13 27.98
C GLY A 76 -5.13 7.85 29.10
N ILE A 77 -4.92 7.48 30.37
CA ILE A 77 -5.60 8.10 31.52
C ILE A 77 -5.30 9.61 31.57
N GLU A 78 -4.05 10.00 31.30
CA GLU A 78 -3.65 11.40 31.16
C GLU A 78 -3.16 11.68 29.74
N VAL A 79 -3.60 12.81 29.18
CA VAL A 79 -3.33 13.20 27.78
C VAL A 79 -1.83 13.30 27.47
N ASN A 80 -1.01 13.67 28.46
CA ASN A 80 0.43 13.90 28.29
C ASN A 80 1.30 12.85 29.00
N ALA A 81 0.73 11.79 29.56
CA ALA A 81 1.52 10.75 30.20
C ALA A 81 2.34 9.96 29.16
N PRO A 82 3.56 9.52 29.51
CA PRO A 82 4.27 8.53 28.70
C PRO A 82 3.41 7.28 28.47
N LYS A 83 3.64 6.56 27.36
CA LYS A 83 2.89 5.33 27.03
C LYS A 83 3.01 4.24 28.09
N GLN A 84 4.15 4.21 28.76
CA GLN A 84 4.44 3.34 29.89
C GLN A 84 4.88 4.17 31.09
N VAL A 85 4.40 3.79 32.25
CA VAL A 85 4.74 4.40 33.54
C VAL A 85 5.05 3.28 34.53
N SER A 86 5.73 3.60 35.63
CA SER A 86 5.88 2.61 36.69
C SER A 86 4.51 2.21 37.27
N LEU A 87 4.40 0.98 37.75
CA LEU A 87 3.18 0.43 38.33
C LEU A 87 2.55 1.36 39.40
N TYR A 88 3.35 1.90 40.32
CA TYR A 88 2.82 2.84 41.32
C TYR A 88 2.38 4.16 40.72
N LYS A 89 3.12 4.68 39.74
CA LYS A 89 2.70 5.90 39.04
C LYS A 89 1.37 5.69 38.31
N PHE A 90 1.14 4.50 37.73
CA PHE A 90 -0.16 4.14 37.15
C PHE A 90 -1.27 4.14 38.21
N VAL A 91 -1.04 3.49 39.36
CA VAL A 91 -2.00 3.47 40.48
C VAL A 91 -2.33 4.90 40.96
N ASP A 92 -1.31 5.76 41.06
CA ASP A 92 -1.49 7.17 41.42
C ASP A 92 -2.27 7.94 40.35
N MET A 93 -1.98 7.71 39.07
CA MET A 93 -2.75 8.30 37.96
C MET A 93 -4.22 7.90 38.04
N VAL A 94 -4.54 6.63 38.27
CA VAL A 94 -5.91 6.15 38.46
C VAL A 94 -6.58 6.88 39.63
N LYS A 95 -5.92 6.91 40.80
CA LYS A 95 -6.44 7.58 42.01
C LYS A 95 -6.64 9.08 41.83
N ASN A 96 -5.77 9.73 41.07
CA ASN A 96 -5.80 11.17 40.88
C ASN A 96 -6.86 11.60 39.86
N ASN A 97 -7.09 10.79 38.82
CA ASN A 97 -7.96 11.16 37.70
C ASN A 97 -9.41 10.66 37.83
N PHE A 98 -9.65 9.54 38.52
CA PHE A 98 -10.99 8.95 38.66
C PHE A 98 -11.60 9.21 40.04
N ASP A 99 -12.93 9.28 40.08
CA ASP A 99 -13.69 9.45 41.33
C ASP A 99 -13.56 8.19 42.20
N GLU A 100 -13.46 8.36 43.52
CA GLU A 100 -13.48 7.25 44.48
C GLU A 100 -14.80 6.46 44.41
N GLU A 101 -15.89 7.14 44.01
CA GLU A 101 -17.18 6.53 43.73
C GLU A 101 -17.31 5.88 42.35
N SER A 102 -16.32 6.05 41.47
CA SER A 102 -16.37 5.48 40.13
C SER A 102 -16.04 4.00 40.16
N ASP A 103 -16.93 3.14 39.66
CA ASP A 103 -16.59 1.74 39.40
C ASP A 103 -15.63 1.71 38.20
N ILE A 104 -14.35 1.41 38.45
CA ILE A 104 -13.37 1.21 37.38
C ILE A 104 -13.58 -0.20 36.83
N ASN A 105 -14.17 -0.30 35.65
CA ASN A 105 -14.38 -1.59 35.02
C ASN A 105 -13.30 -1.85 33.97
N VAL A 106 -12.51 -2.90 34.21
CA VAL A 106 -11.55 -3.44 33.24
C VAL A 106 -12.10 -4.75 32.73
N VAL A 107 -12.12 -4.92 31.41
CA VAL A 107 -12.54 -6.17 30.78
C VAL A 107 -11.50 -6.58 29.75
N LEU A 108 -11.00 -7.82 29.87
CA LEU A 108 -10.11 -8.42 28.88
C LEU A 108 -10.91 -9.28 27.90
N SER A 109 -10.71 -9.02 26.61
CA SER A 109 -11.33 -9.79 25.52
C SER A 109 -10.31 -10.18 24.46
N LYS A 110 -10.66 -11.16 23.59
CA LYS A 110 -9.81 -11.63 22.48
C LYS A 110 -8.40 -12.05 22.93
N ILE A 111 -8.30 -12.70 24.09
CA ILE A 111 -7.03 -13.12 24.68
C ILE A 111 -6.36 -14.15 23.76
N LYS A 112 -5.12 -13.89 23.36
CA LYS A 112 -4.25 -14.79 22.63
C LYS A 112 -2.98 -15.01 23.44
N VAL A 113 -2.76 -16.25 23.87
CA VAL A 113 -1.54 -16.67 24.55
C VAL A 113 -0.62 -17.29 23.51
N LYS A 114 0.58 -16.74 23.32
CA LYS A 114 1.62 -17.38 22.50
C LYS A 114 2.28 -18.52 23.29
N ASN A 115 2.84 -19.50 22.57
CA ASN A 115 3.61 -20.58 23.18
C ASN A 115 4.70 -20.01 24.09
N PRO A 116 4.87 -20.55 25.31
CA PRO A 116 5.86 -20.05 26.23
C PRO A 116 7.28 -20.30 25.72
N SER A 117 8.15 -19.32 25.89
CA SER A 117 9.58 -19.48 25.72
C SER A 117 10.19 -19.99 27.03
N LYS A 118 10.86 -21.15 27.00
CA LYS A 118 11.58 -21.66 28.18
C LYS A 118 12.77 -20.74 28.48
N VAL A 119 12.81 -20.18 29.69
CA VAL A 119 13.91 -19.32 30.17
C VAL A 119 14.92 -20.16 30.97
N SER A 120 14.43 -21.10 31.79
CA SER A 120 15.24 -22.09 32.50
C SER A 120 14.39 -23.33 32.80
N ASP A 121 14.94 -24.36 33.44
CA ASP A 121 14.19 -25.57 33.82
C ASP A 121 12.97 -25.28 34.70
N ASN A 122 13.02 -24.16 35.42
CA ASN A 122 11.99 -23.78 36.37
C ASN A 122 11.23 -22.51 35.98
N ARG A 123 11.47 -21.95 34.78
CA ARG A 123 10.91 -20.65 34.38
C ARG A 123 10.54 -20.61 32.90
N TYR A 124 9.34 -20.10 32.63
CA TYR A 124 8.80 -19.88 31.30
C TYR A 124 8.33 -18.42 31.16
N ASN A 125 8.51 -17.83 29.98
CA ASN A 125 7.96 -16.52 29.64
C ASN A 125 6.82 -16.69 28.64
N TYR A 126 5.67 -16.09 28.95
CA TYR A 126 4.48 -16.03 28.11
C TYR A 126 4.29 -14.62 27.56
N THR A 127 4.00 -14.53 26.26
CA THR A 127 3.47 -13.31 25.66
C THR A 127 1.97 -13.46 25.48
N VAL A 128 1.19 -12.61 26.16
CA VAL A 128 -0.27 -12.60 26.06
C VAL A 128 -0.72 -11.31 25.40
N THR A 129 -1.52 -11.39 24.36
CA THR A 129 -2.18 -10.23 23.76
C THR A 129 -3.67 -10.23 24.10
N ALA A 130 -4.20 -9.11 24.58
CA ALA A 130 -5.62 -8.94 24.85
C ALA A 130 -6.13 -7.58 24.35
N THR A 131 -7.45 -7.45 24.21
CA THR A 131 -8.13 -6.16 24.09
C THR A 131 -8.68 -5.79 25.47
N GLN A 132 -8.21 -4.69 26.02
CA GLN A 132 -8.60 -4.16 27.32
C GLN A 132 -9.55 -2.98 27.14
N SER A 133 -10.75 -3.12 27.70
CA SER A 133 -11.69 -2.01 27.84
C SER A 133 -11.59 -1.47 29.26
N LEU A 134 -11.38 -0.17 29.41
CA LEU A 134 -11.36 0.54 30.69
C LEU A 134 -12.46 1.62 30.66
N THR A 135 -13.44 1.52 31.55
CA THR A 135 -14.49 2.54 31.71
C THR A 135 -14.52 3.06 33.13
N ALA A 136 -14.58 4.38 33.31
CA ALA A 136 -14.61 5.03 34.61
C ALA A 136 -15.27 6.42 34.53
N PHE A 137 -15.58 7.02 35.69
CA PHE A 137 -15.97 8.43 35.80
C PHE A 137 -14.79 9.24 36.31
N LYS A 138 -14.43 10.30 35.59
CA LYS A 138 -13.42 11.25 36.05
C LYS A 138 -13.96 12.10 37.19
N LYS A 139 -13.06 12.66 38.00
CA LYS A 139 -13.42 13.60 39.09
C LYS A 139 -14.11 14.87 38.62
N ASP A 140 -13.94 15.24 37.35
CA ASP A 140 -14.66 16.36 36.73
C ASP A 140 -16.10 16.01 36.29
N GLY A 141 -16.54 14.76 36.53
CA GLY A 141 -17.85 14.25 36.16
C GLY A 141 -17.97 13.73 34.74
N SER A 142 -16.90 13.78 33.94
CA SER A 142 -16.91 13.25 32.57
C SER A 142 -16.72 11.74 32.51
N ASP A 143 -17.33 11.10 31.50
CA ASP A 143 -17.11 9.69 31.20
C ASP A 143 -15.70 9.50 30.62
N PHE A 144 -14.99 8.47 31.10
CA PHE A 144 -13.77 7.98 30.49
C PHE A 144 -14.00 6.59 29.92
N THR A 145 -13.66 6.40 28.66
CA THR A 145 -13.62 5.09 28.03
C THR A 145 -12.33 4.98 27.24
N SER A 146 -11.59 3.90 27.47
CA SER A 146 -10.38 3.53 26.75
C SER A 146 -10.54 2.09 26.27
N LEU A 147 -10.18 1.84 25.01
CA LEU A 147 -10.24 0.52 24.39
C LEU A 147 -8.92 0.26 23.68
N GLU A 148 -8.01 -0.41 24.38
CA GLU A 148 -6.64 -0.60 23.94
C GLU A 148 -6.34 -2.07 23.68
N ARG A 149 -5.48 -2.35 22.70
CA ARG A 149 -4.84 -3.67 22.63
C ARG A 149 -3.58 -3.62 23.47
N VAL A 150 -3.40 -4.63 24.32
CA VAL A 150 -2.30 -4.69 25.27
C VAL A 150 -1.54 -6.00 25.11
N THR A 151 -0.22 -5.94 25.22
CA THR A 151 0.64 -7.12 25.40
C THR A 151 1.08 -7.19 26.84
N PHE A 152 0.89 -8.35 27.46
CA PHE A 152 1.48 -8.71 28.74
C PHE A 152 2.66 -9.65 28.49
N GLU A 153 3.80 -9.36 29.10
CA GLU A 153 4.83 -10.37 29.33
C GLU A 153 4.62 -10.97 30.71
N VAL A 154 4.53 -12.30 30.78
CA VAL A 154 4.21 -13.01 32.02
C VAL A 154 5.29 -14.05 32.29
N ASP A 155 5.91 -13.97 33.46
CA ASP A 155 6.81 -14.99 33.96
C ASP A 155 6.01 -16.05 34.71
N TYR A 156 6.23 -17.32 34.36
CA TYR A 156 5.71 -18.49 35.08
C TYR A 156 6.86 -19.28 35.71
N ILE A 157 6.77 -19.52 37.03
CA ILE A 157 7.76 -20.25 37.82
C ILE A 157 7.17 -21.61 38.20
N VAL A 158 7.78 -22.68 37.70
CA VAL A 158 7.22 -24.05 37.79
C VAL A 158 7.19 -24.54 39.24
N SER A 159 8.29 -24.41 39.98
CA SER A 159 8.42 -24.94 41.35
C SER A 159 7.46 -24.29 42.33
N ALA A 160 7.13 -23.03 42.11
CA ALA A 160 6.19 -22.28 42.93
C ALA A 160 4.76 -22.39 42.39
N ASN A 161 4.58 -22.86 41.15
CA ASN A 161 3.33 -22.79 40.41
C ASN A 161 2.71 -21.38 40.45
N THR A 162 3.54 -20.35 40.21
CA THR A 162 3.13 -18.94 40.25
C THR A 162 3.40 -18.26 38.91
N ALA A 163 2.54 -17.32 38.56
CA ALA A 163 2.72 -16.45 37.40
C ALA A 163 2.68 -14.97 37.84
N LYS A 164 3.50 -14.12 37.21
CA LYS A 164 3.59 -12.68 37.49
C LYS A 164 3.73 -11.87 36.21
N ILE A 165 3.10 -10.70 36.15
CA ILE A 165 3.24 -9.76 35.03
C ILE A 165 4.59 -9.05 35.14
N VAL A 166 5.38 -9.10 34.07
CA VAL A 166 6.71 -8.51 33.97
C VAL A 166 6.67 -7.15 33.30
N SER A 167 5.80 -7.00 32.30
CA SER A 167 5.60 -5.75 31.59
C SER A 167 4.21 -5.74 30.95
N MET A 168 3.70 -4.53 30.70
CA MET A 168 2.45 -4.32 29.98
C MET A 168 2.61 -3.15 29.01
N GLU A 169 2.32 -3.37 27.73
CA GLU A 169 2.50 -2.36 26.67
C GLU A 169 1.23 -2.21 25.83
N ILE A 170 0.84 -0.97 25.49
CA ILE A 170 -0.18 -0.73 24.44
C ILE A 170 0.40 -1.11 23.08
N ILE A 171 -0.28 -2.04 22.43
CA ILE A 171 -0.16 -2.25 20.99
C ILE A 171 -1.06 -1.22 20.34
N GLU A 172 -0.47 -0.11 19.89
CA GLU A 172 -1.22 0.88 19.13
C GLU A 172 -1.84 0.17 17.91
N ALA A 173 -3.18 0.15 17.86
CA ALA A 173 -3.88 -0.30 16.67
C ALA A 173 -3.44 0.63 15.54
N LYS A 174 -2.69 0.11 14.57
CA LYS A 174 -2.22 0.83 13.38
C LYS A 174 -3.36 1.10 12.39
N LYS A 175 -4.56 1.36 12.92
CA LYS A 175 -5.64 1.98 12.18
C LYS A 175 -5.29 3.45 11.99
N GLY A 176 -5.77 4.02 10.90
CA GLY A 176 -5.48 5.40 10.58
C GLY A 176 -5.21 5.64 9.13
N LEU A 177 -5.06 6.92 8.78
CA LEU A 177 -4.65 7.33 7.45
C LEU A 177 -3.14 7.49 7.42
N TYR A 178 -2.52 6.87 6.41
CA TYR A 178 -1.10 7.01 6.13
C TYR A 178 -0.92 7.67 4.78
N MET A 179 0.05 8.57 4.69
CA MET A 179 0.53 9.14 3.44
C MET A 179 1.90 8.53 3.11
N ASP A 180 2.14 8.15 1.87
CA ASP A 180 3.37 7.50 1.41
C ASP A 180 3.86 8.18 0.14
N ALA A 181 4.82 9.09 0.29
CA ALA A 181 5.45 9.79 -0.82
C ALA A 181 6.64 8.97 -1.32
N HIS A 182 6.65 8.62 -2.60
CA HIS A 182 7.55 7.61 -3.13
C HIS A 182 8.13 7.97 -4.50
N VAL A 183 9.27 7.34 -4.80
CA VAL A 183 9.94 7.35 -6.10
C VAL A 183 10.05 5.93 -6.63
N ILE A 184 9.94 5.79 -7.95
CA ILE A 184 9.86 4.53 -8.66
C ILE A 184 10.96 4.49 -9.72
N GLY A 185 11.75 3.43 -9.71
CA GLY A 185 12.67 3.08 -10.79
C GLY A 185 12.27 1.76 -11.42
N ALA A 186 12.02 1.73 -12.73
CA ALA A 186 11.40 0.59 -13.38
C ALA A 186 11.97 0.28 -14.76
N LEU A 187 11.88 -0.98 -15.15
CA LEU A 187 11.92 -1.37 -16.55
C LEU A 187 10.49 -1.35 -17.09
N THR A 188 10.28 -0.56 -18.13
CA THR A 188 8.97 -0.32 -18.74
C THR A 188 8.97 -0.81 -20.17
N SER A 189 7.80 -1.23 -20.65
CA SER A 189 7.63 -1.75 -22.00
C SER A 189 6.21 -1.51 -22.48
N ILE A 190 6.05 -1.26 -23.78
CA ILE A 190 4.80 -1.19 -24.50
C ILE A 190 4.87 -2.29 -25.56
N LYS A 191 4.03 -3.33 -25.44
CA LYS A 191 4.10 -4.52 -26.28
C LYS A 191 2.80 -4.78 -27.01
N GLY A 192 2.92 -5.27 -28.22
CA GLY A 192 1.83 -5.78 -29.04
C GLY A 192 2.40 -6.52 -30.23
N SER A 193 1.53 -6.90 -31.16
CA SER A 193 1.93 -7.49 -32.43
C SER A 193 1.78 -6.45 -33.54
N LEU A 194 2.43 -6.63 -34.68
CA LEU A 194 2.16 -5.78 -35.84
C LEU A 194 0.70 -5.92 -36.27
N VAL A 195 0.09 -4.81 -36.69
CA VAL A 195 -1.20 -4.82 -37.38
C VAL A 195 -1.09 -5.66 -38.66
N SER A 196 -2.19 -6.30 -39.06
CA SER A 196 -2.18 -7.26 -40.19
C SER A 196 -1.78 -6.64 -41.53
N SER A 197 -1.89 -5.32 -41.69
CA SER A 197 -1.48 -4.58 -42.87
C SER A 197 0.02 -4.22 -42.89
N ALA A 198 0.72 -4.38 -41.77
CA ALA A 198 2.16 -4.14 -41.68
C ALA A 198 2.95 -5.44 -41.91
N SER A 199 4.02 -5.36 -42.69
CA SER A 199 4.97 -6.45 -42.89
C SER A 199 6.19 -6.31 -41.98
N GLY A 200 6.94 -7.39 -41.79
CA GLY A 200 8.25 -7.39 -41.14
C GLY A 200 8.29 -8.07 -39.78
N THR A 201 9.44 -7.96 -39.11
CA THR A 201 9.65 -8.46 -37.75
C THR A 201 9.76 -7.27 -36.82
N LEU A 202 8.83 -7.17 -35.87
CA LEU A 202 8.85 -6.17 -34.81
C LEU A 202 9.53 -6.74 -33.56
N GLU A 203 10.60 -6.09 -33.13
CA GLU A 203 11.22 -6.32 -31.85
C GLU A 203 10.95 -5.13 -30.93
N SER A 204 10.64 -5.41 -29.66
CA SER A 204 10.42 -4.38 -28.64
C SER A 204 11.39 -4.58 -27.47
N LYS A 205 12.12 -3.54 -27.09
CA LYS A 205 13.05 -3.56 -25.97
C LYS A 205 12.56 -2.65 -24.85
N SER A 206 12.52 -3.19 -23.63
CA SER A 206 12.17 -2.42 -22.44
C SER A 206 13.19 -1.30 -22.19
N LYS A 207 12.71 -0.14 -21.74
CA LYS A 207 13.56 0.98 -21.33
C LYS A 207 13.32 1.36 -19.88
N PHE A 208 14.32 1.98 -19.29
CA PHE A 208 14.21 2.50 -17.93
C PHE A 208 13.18 3.64 -17.88
N GLY A 209 12.28 3.55 -16.92
CA GLY A 209 11.27 4.54 -16.59
C GLY A 209 11.42 5.01 -15.15
N LEU A 210 11.06 6.26 -14.92
CA LEU A 210 10.98 6.86 -13.60
C LEU A 210 9.54 7.24 -13.29
N GLY A 211 9.17 7.10 -12.03
CA GLY A 211 7.90 7.56 -11.50
C GLY A 211 8.04 8.19 -10.13
N TYR A 212 7.06 8.98 -9.74
CA TYR A 212 6.96 9.58 -8.43
C TYR A 212 5.50 9.77 -8.06
N GLY A 213 5.17 9.62 -6.79
CA GLY A 213 3.77 9.63 -6.39
C GLY A 213 3.57 9.78 -4.90
N ILE A 214 2.28 9.90 -4.55
CA ILE A 214 1.78 9.95 -3.19
C ILE A 214 0.63 8.95 -3.08
N ASN A 215 0.75 7.99 -2.17
CA ASN A 215 -0.32 7.07 -1.80
C ASN A 215 -0.92 7.48 -0.46
N LEU A 216 -2.24 7.33 -0.34
CA LEU A 216 -3.05 7.50 0.85
C LEU A 216 -3.63 6.13 1.22
N ASP A 217 -3.08 5.52 2.27
CA ASP A 217 -3.51 4.22 2.78
C ASP A 217 -4.41 4.43 4.01
N TYR A 218 -5.70 4.12 3.90
CA TYR A 218 -6.62 4.09 5.03
C TYR A 218 -6.71 2.68 5.62
N MET A 219 -6.04 2.47 6.77
CA MET A 219 -5.99 1.19 7.47
C MET A 219 -7.25 1.00 8.32
N ILE A 220 -8.18 0.17 7.85
CA ILE A 220 -9.44 -0.18 8.54
C ILE A 220 -9.14 -1.07 9.76
N THR A 221 -8.15 -1.95 9.63
CA THR A 221 -7.60 -2.79 10.69
C THR A 221 -6.08 -2.66 10.71
N GLU A 222 -5.41 -3.28 11.68
CA GLU A 222 -3.93 -3.30 11.72
C GLU A 222 -3.29 -3.98 10.50
N ASN A 223 -4.03 -4.85 9.82
CA ASN A 223 -3.53 -5.73 8.78
C ASN A 223 -4.16 -5.46 7.42
N PHE A 224 -5.24 -4.67 7.35
CA PHE A 224 -6.03 -4.48 6.14
C PHE A 224 -6.54 -3.05 6.04
N GLY A 225 -6.49 -2.49 4.84
CA GLY A 225 -7.02 -1.19 4.50
C GLY A 225 -7.27 -1.04 3.02
N ILE A 226 -7.58 0.19 2.63
CA ILE A 226 -7.71 0.61 1.23
C ILE A 226 -6.63 1.62 0.89
N THR A 227 -6.25 1.70 -0.37
CA THR A 227 -5.26 2.65 -0.87
C THR A 227 -5.81 3.41 -2.07
N SER A 228 -5.49 4.70 -2.12
CA SER A 228 -5.65 5.52 -3.31
C SER A 228 -4.55 6.57 -3.37
N GLY A 229 -4.41 7.33 -4.45
CA GLY A 229 -3.29 8.26 -4.56
C GLY A 229 -3.16 8.90 -5.92
N LEU A 230 -1.96 9.40 -6.20
CA LEU A 230 -1.58 9.94 -7.48
C LEU A 230 -0.12 9.56 -7.77
N THR A 231 0.14 9.00 -8.94
CA THR A 231 1.49 8.65 -9.40
C THR A 231 1.70 9.19 -10.81
N LEU A 232 2.79 9.91 -11.04
CA LEU A 232 3.24 10.28 -12.37
C LEU A 232 4.25 9.23 -12.83
N MET A 233 3.98 8.58 -13.96
CA MET A 233 4.76 7.45 -14.46
C MET A 233 5.05 7.61 -15.95
N SER A 234 6.29 7.31 -16.34
CA SER A 234 6.73 7.29 -17.73
C SER A 234 6.98 5.86 -18.20
N TYR A 235 6.35 5.48 -19.31
CA TYR A 235 6.56 4.21 -19.99
C TYR A 235 7.35 4.43 -21.27
N SER A 236 8.48 3.77 -21.40
CA SER A 236 9.41 3.95 -22.52
C SER A 236 9.69 2.61 -23.20
N THR A 237 9.79 2.59 -24.52
CA THR A 237 10.11 1.38 -25.31
C THR A 237 10.89 1.76 -26.55
N SER A 238 11.85 0.92 -26.92
CA SER A 238 12.46 0.98 -28.26
C SER A 238 11.85 -0.10 -29.13
N TYR A 239 11.38 0.28 -30.30
CA TYR A 239 10.98 -0.63 -31.36
C TYR A 239 12.08 -0.74 -32.41
N THR A 240 12.28 -1.93 -32.93
CA THR A 240 13.06 -2.17 -34.15
C THR A 240 12.17 -2.95 -35.12
N LEU A 241 11.96 -2.39 -36.31
CA LEU A 241 11.20 -3.01 -37.39
C LEU A 241 12.13 -3.30 -38.56
N SER A 242 12.37 -4.58 -38.85
CA SER A 242 13.37 -5.01 -39.83
C SER A 242 13.07 -4.54 -41.25
N THR A 243 11.81 -4.67 -41.66
CA THR A 243 11.31 -4.23 -42.96
C THR A 243 9.89 -3.71 -42.79
N PHE A 244 9.52 -2.71 -43.56
CA PHE A 244 8.20 -2.10 -43.53
C PHE A 244 7.77 -1.80 -44.96
N ASN A 245 6.51 -2.09 -45.29
CA ASN A 245 5.88 -1.65 -46.53
C ASN A 245 4.55 -0.99 -46.17
N GLN A 246 4.45 0.30 -46.46
CA GLN A 246 3.23 1.06 -46.35
C GLN A 246 2.37 0.82 -47.58
N GLY A 247 1.08 0.54 -47.37
CA GLY A 247 0.09 0.57 -48.45
C GLY A 247 -0.14 1.99 -48.98
N ALA A 248 -0.98 2.12 -49.99
CA ALA A 248 -1.39 3.42 -50.53
C ALA A 248 -2.00 4.31 -49.43
N TYR A 249 -1.37 5.46 -49.17
CA TYR A 249 -1.90 6.50 -48.28
C TYR A 249 -2.29 7.72 -49.11
N ARG A 250 -3.59 7.95 -49.30
CA ARG A 250 -4.10 9.06 -50.11
C ARG A 250 -3.78 10.40 -49.44
N THR A 251 -3.07 11.27 -50.14
CA THR A 251 -2.73 12.62 -49.71
C THR A 251 -2.67 13.57 -50.90
N VAL A 252 -2.24 14.81 -50.69
CA VAL A 252 -2.18 15.88 -51.69
C VAL A 252 -0.76 16.42 -51.76
N ASP A 253 -0.26 16.69 -52.97
CA ASP A 253 1.08 17.25 -53.17
C ASP A 253 1.11 18.79 -53.06
N ILE A 254 2.29 19.37 -53.28
CA ILE A 254 2.50 20.82 -53.21
C ILE A 254 1.73 21.60 -54.29
N ASP A 255 1.35 20.96 -55.40
CA ASP A 255 0.59 21.55 -56.49
C ASP A 255 -0.93 21.37 -56.32
N GLY A 256 -1.35 20.66 -55.27
CA GLY A 256 -2.77 20.40 -54.98
C GLY A 256 -3.34 19.17 -55.70
N ASP A 257 -2.49 18.34 -56.32
CA ASP A 257 -2.91 17.10 -56.97
C ASP A 257 -2.94 15.95 -55.95
N GLU A 258 -4.01 15.15 -55.99
CA GLU A 258 -4.15 13.95 -55.15
C GLU A 258 -3.25 12.80 -55.66
N TYR A 259 -2.56 12.16 -54.73
CA TYR A 259 -1.75 10.97 -55.00
C TYR A 259 -1.80 9.98 -53.84
N ASP A 260 -1.42 8.73 -54.12
CA ASP A 260 -1.23 7.68 -53.12
C ASP A 260 0.25 7.60 -52.74
N LEU A 261 0.58 8.02 -51.51
CA LEU A 261 1.91 7.91 -50.92
C LEU A 261 2.22 6.46 -50.57
N LEU A 262 3.29 5.95 -51.14
CA LEU A 262 3.86 4.64 -50.89
C LEU A 262 5.18 4.83 -50.16
N ALA A 263 5.45 3.99 -49.15
CA ALA A 263 6.69 4.06 -48.40
C ALA A 263 7.21 2.66 -48.09
N THR A 264 8.52 2.47 -48.18
CA THR A 264 9.20 1.24 -47.76
C THR A 264 10.30 1.60 -46.77
N GLY A 265 10.38 0.85 -45.68
CA GLY A 265 11.32 1.10 -44.59
C GLY A 265 12.23 -0.09 -44.33
N SER A 266 13.45 0.19 -43.90
CA SER A 266 14.43 -0.82 -43.51
C SER A 266 15.08 -0.46 -42.18
N ASN A 267 15.13 -1.44 -41.27
CA ASN A 267 15.73 -1.34 -39.94
C ASN A 267 15.29 -0.11 -39.13
N LEU A 268 13.99 0.21 -39.17
CA LEU A 268 13.45 1.37 -38.48
C LEU A 268 13.56 1.18 -36.97
N ALA A 269 14.36 2.01 -36.30
CA ALA A 269 14.50 2.02 -34.86
C ALA A 269 13.81 3.26 -34.28
N ASN A 270 12.80 3.06 -33.42
CA ASN A 270 11.96 4.13 -32.89
C ASN A 270 11.80 4.04 -31.38
N ASP A 271 12.18 5.10 -30.68
CA ASP A 271 12.00 5.26 -29.26
C ASP A 271 10.68 5.95 -28.96
N VAL A 272 9.85 5.32 -28.14
CA VAL A 272 8.53 5.84 -27.75
C VAL A 272 8.47 6.02 -26.24
N LYS A 273 7.94 7.16 -25.80
CA LYS A 273 7.72 7.48 -24.40
C LYS A 273 6.31 8.01 -24.19
N LEU A 274 5.56 7.39 -23.28
CA LEU A 274 4.20 7.76 -22.90
C LEU A 274 4.16 8.11 -21.41
N ASN A 275 3.64 9.29 -21.07
CA ASN A 275 3.52 9.73 -19.69
C ASN A 275 2.05 9.62 -19.23
N TYR A 276 1.87 9.15 -18.00
CA TYR A 276 0.57 8.98 -17.37
C TYR A 276 0.53 9.61 -15.98
N MET A 277 -0.64 10.15 -15.64
CA MET A 277 -1.04 10.44 -14.28
C MET A 277 -1.99 9.35 -13.81
N GLU A 278 -1.53 8.51 -12.90
CA GLU A 278 -2.22 7.31 -12.45
C GLU A 278 -2.90 7.53 -11.10
N ILE A 279 -4.17 7.13 -11.00
CA ILE A 279 -4.93 7.12 -9.76
C ILE A 279 -5.11 5.65 -9.35
N PRO A 280 -4.32 5.14 -8.39
CA PRO A 280 -4.53 3.81 -7.86
C PRO A 280 -5.81 3.74 -7.01
N ILE A 281 -6.48 2.60 -7.05
CA ILE A 281 -7.51 2.18 -6.12
C ILE A 281 -7.25 0.70 -5.82
N GLY A 282 -7.08 0.37 -4.55
CA GLY A 282 -6.78 -1.01 -4.19
C GLY A 282 -6.92 -1.29 -2.71
N VAL A 283 -6.46 -2.48 -2.34
CA VAL A 283 -6.36 -2.92 -0.96
C VAL A 283 -4.90 -2.89 -0.52
N VAL A 284 -4.72 -2.57 0.75
CA VAL A 284 -3.43 -2.61 1.42
C VAL A 284 -3.46 -3.67 2.51
N MET A 285 -2.45 -4.53 2.52
CA MET A 285 -2.30 -5.58 3.51
C MET A 285 -0.97 -5.46 4.24
N LYS A 286 -0.99 -5.73 5.54
CA LYS A 286 0.19 -5.68 6.40
C LYS A 286 0.27 -6.94 7.27
N PHE A 287 1.42 -7.60 7.25
CA PHE A 287 1.71 -8.77 8.07
C PHE A 287 3.08 -8.60 8.72
N GLY A 288 3.09 -8.10 9.96
CA GLY A 288 4.32 -7.71 10.64
C GLY A 288 4.99 -6.52 9.94
N GLY A 289 6.22 -6.71 9.47
CA GLY A 289 6.95 -5.74 8.64
C GLY A 289 6.63 -5.83 7.15
N PHE A 290 6.03 -6.94 6.69
CA PHE A 290 5.66 -7.14 5.30
C PHE A 290 4.44 -6.28 4.94
N PHE A 291 4.48 -5.74 3.73
CA PHE A 291 3.53 -4.76 3.25
C PHE A 291 3.20 -5.02 1.77
N THR A 292 1.92 -4.99 1.44
CA THR A 292 1.43 -5.30 0.09
C THR A 292 0.35 -4.31 -0.31
N ARG A 293 0.39 -3.86 -1.56
CA ARG A 293 -0.72 -3.17 -2.20
C ARG A 293 -1.09 -3.91 -3.49
N ILE A 294 -2.37 -4.07 -3.75
CA ILE A 294 -2.87 -4.70 -4.98
C ILE A 294 -4.19 -4.05 -5.37
N GLY A 295 -4.38 -3.83 -6.67
CA GLY A 295 -5.61 -3.22 -7.17
C GLY A 295 -5.51 -2.85 -8.65
N ALA A 296 -6.23 -1.79 -9.00
CA ALA A 296 -6.23 -1.21 -10.33
C ALA A 296 -5.81 0.25 -10.29
N LYS A 297 -5.27 0.77 -11.39
CA LYS A 297 -4.99 2.19 -11.58
C LYS A 297 -5.71 2.68 -12.81
N TYR A 298 -6.28 3.88 -12.73
CA TYR A 298 -6.71 4.61 -13.90
C TYR A 298 -5.62 5.59 -14.31
N GLY A 299 -5.00 5.37 -15.46
CA GLY A 299 -3.95 6.21 -16.03
C GLY A 299 -4.55 7.23 -16.98
N ILE A 300 -4.50 8.51 -16.63
CA ILE A 300 -4.86 9.62 -17.49
C ILE A 300 -3.67 9.93 -18.41
N ALA A 301 -3.91 9.92 -19.71
CA ALA A 301 -2.89 10.25 -20.71
C ALA A 301 -2.37 11.68 -20.53
N GLY A 302 -1.06 11.83 -20.39
CA GLY A 302 -0.36 13.11 -20.40
C GLY A 302 0.34 13.36 -21.74
N SER A 303 1.62 13.73 -21.69
CA SER A 303 2.44 13.94 -22.89
C SER A 303 3.03 12.65 -23.45
N SER A 304 3.34 12.67 -24.74
CA SER A 304 3.99 11.60 -25.48
C SER A 304 5.16 12.16 -26.28
N SER A 305 6.11 11.30 -26.64
CA SER A 305 7.17 11.62 -27.59
C SER A 305 7.62 10.37 -28.33
N SER A 306 7.98 10.52 -29.60
CA SER A 306 8.57 9.46 -30.40
C SER A 306 9.72 10.01 -31.23
N SER A 307 10.86 9.33 -31.23
CA SER A 307 12.05 9.72 -31.98
C SER A 307 12.67 8.52 -32.68
N PHE A 308 12.98 8.65 -33.95
CA PHE A 308 13.73 7.64 -34.70
C PHE A 308 15.21 7.73 -34.36
N THR A 309 15.81 6.60 -34.01
CA THR A 309 17.23 6.51 -33.64
C THR A 309 18.10 5.97 -34.77
N ASP A 310 17.48 5.28 -35.72
CA ASP A 310 18.12 4.67 -36.89
C ASP A 310 17.01 4.27 -37.90
N GLY A 311 17.42 4.01 -39.13
CA GLY A 311 16.57 3.43 -40.16
C GLY A 311 16.46 4.29 -41.42
N THR A 312 16.06 3.64 -42.51
CA THR A 312 15.88 4.28 -43.81
C THR A 312 14.46 4.14 -44.29
N LEU A 313 13.93 5.19 -44.93
CA LEU A 313 12.60 5.25 -45.48
C LEU A 313 12.65 5.75 -46.92
N THR A 314 12.19 4.94 -47.87
CA THR A 314 12.08 5.31 -49.28
C THR A 314 10.61 5.59 -49.61
N THR A 315 10.32 6.76 -50.18
CA THR A 315 8.96 7.18 -50.53
C THR A 315 8.77 7.33 -52.04
N SER A 316 7.55 7.09 -52.51
CA SER A 316 7.14 7.32 -53.90
C SER A 316 5.65 7.69 -53.95
N GLY A 317 5.23 8.39 -55.00
CA GLY A 317 3.85 8.84 -55.16
C GLY A 317 3.20 8.26 -56.40
N TYR A 318 2.11 7.50 -56.26
CA TYR A 318 1.30 7.06 -57.38
C TYR A 318 0.16 8.06 -57.64
N TYR A 319 0.10 8.63 -58.84
CA TYR A 319 -0.93 9.57 -59.26
C TYR A 319 -1.96 8.86 -60.13
N PRO A 320 -3.15 8.51 -59.60
CA PRO A 320 -4.12 7.69 -60.33
C PRO A 320 -4.66 8.41 -61.58
N LYS A 321 -4.84 9.73 -61.47
CA LYS A 321 -5.32 10.61 -62.56
C LYS A 321 -4.43 10.54 -63.80
N TYR A 322 -3.12 10.40 -63.61
CA TYR A 322 -2.13 10.35 -64.68
C TYR A 322 -1.59 8.93 -64.91
N SER A 323 -1.99 7.96 -64.06
CA SER A 323 -1.50 6.58 -64.07
C SER A 323 0.04 6.49 -64.07
N VAL A 324 0.69 7.36 -63.30
CA VAL A 324 2.16 7.45 -63.20
C VAL A 324 2.59 7.32 -61.74
N THR A 325 3.73 6.67 -61.51
CA THR A 325 4.42 6.68 -60.21
C THR A 325 5.63 7.60 -60.31
N LEU A 326 5.71 8.57 -59.41
CA LEU A 326 6.84 9.46 -59.25
C LEU A 326 7.75 8.95 -58.13
N TYR A 327 9.05 9.01 -58.38
CA TYR A 327 10.14 8.60 -57.50
C TYR A 327 11.39 9.40 -57.86
N ASP A 328 12.36 9.50 -56.95
CA ASP A 328 13.59 10.30 -57.11
C ASP A 328 13.32 11.79 -57.41
N ILE A 329 12.31 12.37 -56.73
CA ILE A 329 11.96 13.79 -56.79
C ILE A 329 11.85 14.32 -55.35
N PRO A 330 12.99 14.73 -54.74
CA PRO A 330 13.03 15.16 -53.34
C PRO A 330 12.15 16.38 -53.05
N GLU A 331 11.93 17.25 -54.04
CA GLU A 331 11.07 18.42 -53.91
C GLU A 331 9.61 18.06 -53.60
N TYR A 332 9.16 16.88 -54.05
CA TYR A 332 7.82 16.35 -53.78
C TYR A 332 7.81 15.38 -52.58
N GLY A 333 8.95 15.19 -51.92
CA GLY A 333 9.09 14.25 -50.80
C GLY A 333 9.25 12.79 -51.23
N PHE A 334 9.70 12.54 -52.48
CA PHE A 334 9.91 11.19 -53.03
C PHE A 334 11.41 10.90 -53.17
N ASP A 335 12.02 10.37 -52.11
CA ASP A 335 13.43 9.97 -52.09
C ASP A 335 13.65 8.93 -50.98
N THR A 336 14.91 8.57 -50.72
CA THR A 336 15.34 7.79 -49.57
C THR A 336 15.88 8.70 -48.48
N TYR A 337 15.25 8.63 -47.31
CA TYR A 337 15.58 9.41 -46.13
C TYR A 337 16.19 8.55 -45.04
N ASP A 338 17.22 9.06 -44.38
CA ASP A 338 17.67 8.57 -43.07
C ASP A 338 16.77 9.19 -42.01
N LEU A 339 16.14 8.36 -41.17
CA LEU A 339 15.26 8.83 -40.11
C LEU A 339 16.00 9.11 -38.80
N SER A 340 17.32 8.96 -38.75
CA SER A 340 18.10 9.17 -37.53
C SER A 340 17.95 10.60 -36.99
N GLY A 341 17.29 10.74 -35.83
CA GLY A 341 17.04 12.02 -35.18
C GLY A 341 15.70 12.67 -35.55
N GLU A 342 14.94 12.08 -36.48
CA GLU A 342 13.62 12.56 -36.86
C GLU A 342 12.58 12.27 -35.76
N GLU A 343 11.62 13.18 -35.58
CA GLU A 343 10.52 12.99 -34.64
C GLU A 343 9.32 12.32 -35.32
N GLY A 344 8.67 11.43 -34.58
CA GLY A 344 7.43 10.81 -35.01
C GLY A 344 6.27 11.28 -34.14
N THR A 345 5.12 11.56 -34.75
CA THR A 345 3.90 11.85 -33.99
C THR A 345 3.36 10.57 -33.34
N VAL A 346 2.96 10.66 -32.08
CA VAL A 346 2.34 9.58 -31.34
C VAL A 346 1.36 10.14 -30.33
N ASP A 347 0.16 9.61 -30.33
CA ASP A 347 -0.84 9.88 -29.30
C ASP A 347 -1.07 8.63 -28.47
N HIS A 348 -1.50 8.79 -27.23
CA HIS A 348 -1.92 7.68 -26.40
C HIS A 348 -3.20 8.01 -25.65
N LYS A 349 -3.95 6.97 -25.31
CA LYS A 349 -5.22 7.08 -24.62
C LYS A 349 -5.06 6.78 -23.13
N SER A 350 -6.05 7.20 -22.35
CA SER A 350 -6.14 6.82 -20.95
C SER A 350 -6.33 5.30 -20.84
N VAL A 351 -5.75 4.69 -19.80
CA VAL A 351 -5.69 3.23 -19.64
C VAL A 351 -6.13 2.77 -18.26
N LEU A 352 -6.61 1.54 -18.19
CA LEU A 352 -6.82 0.84 -16.93
C LEU A 352 -5.71 -0.19 -16.73
N ASN A 353 -4.98 -0.07 -15.63
CA ASN A 353 -3.87 -0.95 -15.27
C ASN A 353 -4.21 -1.80 -14.05
N GLY A 354 -3.67 -3.01 -13.99
CA GLY A 354 -3.61 -3.80 -12.75
C GLY A 354 -2.23 -3.64 -12.12
N PHE A 355 -2.16 -3.54 -10.80
CA PHE A 355 -0.90 -3.40 -10.09
C PHE A 355 -0.78 -4.33 -8.88
N LEU A 356 0.45 -4.74 -8.59
CA LEU A 356 0.86 -5.50 -7.41
C LEU A 356 2.16 -4.91 -6.88
N GLN A 357 2.18 -4.59 -5.59
CA GLN A 357 3.34 -4.07 -4.86
C GLN A 357 3.58 -4.95 -3.64
N LEU A 358 4.81 -5.42 -3.46
CA LEU A 358 5.22 -6.31 -2.38
C LEU A 358 6.51 -5.78 -1.76
N GLY A 359 6.56 -5.67 -0.43
CA GLY A 359 7.72 -5.10 0.21
C GLY A 359 7.68 -5.06 1.72
N PHE A 360 8.52 -4.19 2.27
CA PHE A 360 8.69 -4.01 3.70
C PHE A 360 8.49 -2.54 4.08
N ASN A 361 7.91 -2.35 5.26
CA ASN A 361 7.78 -1.04 5.90
C ASN A 361 8.58 -1.03 7.21
N ALA A 362 9.66 -0.26 7.23
CA ALA A 362 10.50 -0.06 8.40
C ALA A 362 10.09 1.22 9.13
N ALA A 363 9.62 1.11 10.38
CA ALA A 363 9.30 2.27 11.19
C ALA A 363 10.59 2.95 11.67
N ILE A 364 10.74 4.25 11.41
CA ILE A 364 11.79 5.09 12.00
C ILE A 364 11.32 5.65 13.33
N SER A 365 10.05 6.06 13.38
CA SER A 365 9.38 6.58 14.58
C SER A 365 7.92 6.13 14.61
N GLN A 366 7.15 6.60 15.59
CA GLN A 366 5.73 6.29 15.69
C GLN A 366 4.90 6.86 14.52
N LYS A 367 5.37 7.97 13.92
CA LYS A 367 4.66 8.65 12.83
C LYS A 367 5.36 8.54 11.48
N VAL A 368 6.61 8.09 11.42
CA VAL A 368 7.42 8.07 10.19
C VAL A 368 8.01 6.68 9.98
N GLY A 369 7.93 6.19 8.75
CA GLY A 369 8.59 4.97 8.29
C GLY A 369 9.12 5.11 6.86
N ILE A 370 9.88 4.11 6.44
CA ILE A 370 10.37 3.95 5.07
C ILE A 370 9.73 2.71 4.47
N THR A 371 9.25 2.82 3.24
CA THR A 371 8.74 1.70 2.43
C THR A 371 9.78 1.33 1.37
N PHE A 372 10.01 0.03 1.22
CA PHE A 372 10.80 -0.55 0.14
C PHE A 372 9.95 -1.62 -0.52
N MET A 373 9.56 -1.43 -1.77
CA MET A 373 8.66 -2.34 -2.47
C MET A 373 9.19 -2.72 -3.84
N ALA A 374 9.05 -3.99 -4.20
CA ALA A 374 9.05 -4.40 -5.59
C ALA A 374 7.64 -4.26 -6.14
N PHE A 375 7.50 -3.93 -7.41
CA PHE A 375 6.20 -3.80 -8.04
C PHE A 375 6.14 -4.41 -9.44
N TYR A 376 4.91 -4.73 -9.84
CA TYR A 376 4.54 -5.15 -11.17
C TYR A 376 3.22 -4.46 -11.57
N GLU A 377 3.16 -3.98 -12.80
CA GLU A 377 2.00 -3.32 -13.38
C GLU A 377 1.82 -3.70 -14.84
N THR A 378 0.57 -3.86 -15.29
CA THR A 378 0.23 -4.12 -16.70
C THR A 378 -1.11 -3.53 -17.08
N SER A 379 -1.25 -3.03 -18.31
CA SER A 379 -2.50 -2.47 -18.80
C SER A 379 -3.49 -3.56 -19.26
N PHE A 380 -4.74 -3.41 -18.88
CA PHE A 380 -5.84 -4.24 -19.37
C PHE A 380 -6.34 -3.76 -20.73
N SER A 381 -6.29 -2.45 -20.97
CA SER A 381 -6.64 -1.79 -22.23
C SER A 381 -5.39 -1.46 -23.05
N ALA A 382 -5.58 -1.30 -24.36
CA ALA A 382 -4.54 -0.77 -25.23
C ALA A 382 -4.14 0.66 -24.83
N VAL A 383 -2.88 1.03 -24.98
CA VAL A 383 -2.35 2.40 -24.74
C VAL A 383 -2.55 3.31 -25.95
N HIS A 384 -2.78 2.72 -27.12
CA HIS A 384 -2.93 3.41 -28.39
C HIS A 384 -3.93 2.63 -29.27
N GLU A 385 -4.57 3.31 -30.21
CA GLU A 385 -5.40 2.69 -31.24
C GLU A 385 -4.73 2.92 -32.59
N SER A 386 -4.33 1.83 -33.24
CA SER A 386 -3.82 1.87 -34.60
C SER A 386 -4.95 2.26 -35.55
N SER A 387 -4.98 3.53 -35.95
CA SER A 387 -5.98 4.05 -36.88
C SER A 387 -5.52 3.94 -38.33
N ASN A 388 -4.25 4.22 -38.60
CA ASN A 388 -3.63 4.15 -39.92
C ASN A 388 -2.24 3.52 -39.81
N ALA A 389 -1.99 2.44 -40.56
CA ALA A 389 -0.72 1.73 -40.55
C ALA A 389 0.33 2.42 -41.44
N ASN A 390 0.50 3.73 -41.27
CA ASN A 390 1.48 4.53 -41.98
C ASN A 390 2.65 4.90 -41.06
N ILE A 391 3.80 5.17 -41.66
CA ILE A 391 4.95 5.84 -41.05
C ILE A 391 5.18 7.17 -41.75
N ALA A 392 5.08 7.22 -43.08
CA ALA A 392 5.09 8.46 -43.84
C ALA A 392 3.66 9.03 -43.92
N ALA A 393 3.46 10.26 -43.48
CA ALA A 393 2.19 10.98 -43.58
C ALA A 393 2.22 12.12 -44.62
N GLY A 394 3.41 12.56 -45.01
CA GLY A 394 3.63 13.66 -45.95
C GLY A 394 5.12 13.92 -46.14
N ASN A 395 5.45 15.06 -46.77
CA ASN A 395 6.84 15.44 -47.01
C ASN A 395 7.54 15.79 -45.69
N GLY A 396 8.42 14.91 -45.20
CA GLY A 396 9.12 15.06 -43.93
C GLY A 396 8.25 14.87 -42.68
N GLU A 397 7.03 14.32 -42.83
CA GLU A 397 6.12 14.08 -41.72
C GLU A 397 6.05 12.59 -41.40
N TYR A 398 6.47 12.22 -40.19
CA TYR A 398 6.55 10.84 -39.75
C TYR A 398 5.64 10.55 -38.56
N THR A 399 5.15 9.32 -38.51
CA THR A 399 4.42 8.79 -37.36
C THR A 399 5.22 7.69 -36.67
N SER A 400 4.99 7.50 -35.37
CA SER A 400 5.69 6.47 -34.59
C SER A 400 5.44 5.06 -35.11
N VAL A 401 6.42 4.17 -34.91
CA VAL A 401 6.25 2.72 -35.10
C VAL A 401 5.14 2.16 -34.20
N LEU A 402 4.78 2.82 -33.09
CA LEU A 402 3.65 2.44 -32.24
C LEU A 402 2.32 2.39 -33.02
N ASN A 403 2.16 3.21 -34.06
CA ASN A 403 0.95 3.20 -34.91
C ASN A 403 0.78 1.89 -35.70
N LEU A 404 1.88 1.14 -35.87
CA LEU A 404 1.87 -0.18 -36.51
C LEU A 404 1.63 -1.32 -35.52
N VAL A 405 1.49 -1.02 -34.22
CA VAL A 405 1.29 -2.03 -33.19
C VAL A 405 -0.20 -2.18 -32.91
N ASP A 406 -0.71 -3.39 -33.06
CA ASP A 406 -2.08 -3.74 -32.72
C ASP A 406 -2.24 -3.84 -31.20
N SER A 407 -3.20 -3.07 -30.68
CA SER A 407 -3.67 -3.09 -29.30
C SER A 407 -2.54 -3.10 -28.25
N PRO A 408 -1.54 -2.19 -28.35
CA PRO A 408 -0.34 -2.22 -27.54
C PRO A 408 -0.66 -2.07 -26.06
N LYS A 409 -0.05 -2.87 -25.19
CA LYS A 409 -0.24 -2.82 -23.73
C LYS A 409 1.03 -2.39 -23.03
N SER A 410 0.91 -1.56 -22.01
CA SER A 410 2.04 -1.20 -21.16
C SER A 410 2.28 -2.26 -20.09
N THR A 411 3.54 -2.41 -19.70
CA THR A 411 3.98 -3.24 -18.57
C THR A 411 5.15 -2.56 -17.89
N ALA A 412 5.18 -2.60 -16.57
CA ALA A 412 6.29 -2.09 -15.77
C ALA A 412 6.60 -3.05 -14.62
N TYR A 413 7.88 -3.19 -14.29
CA TYR A 413 8.32 -3.83 -13.06
C TYR A 413 9.59 -3.16 -12.55
N GLY A 414 9.74 -3.09 -11.23
CA GLY A 414 10.84 -2.36 -10.64
C GLY A 414 10.76 -2.24 -9.13
N LEU A 415 11.39 -1.19 -8.63
CA LEU A 415 11.46 -0.88 -7.20
C LEU A 415 10.84 0.47 -6.92
N GLU A 416 10.18 0.56 -5.77
CA GLU A 416 9.60 1.76 -5.19
C GLU A 416 10.22 1.96 -3.80
N ILE A 417 10.65 3.20 -3.53
CA ILE A 417 11.15 3.61 -2.22
C ILE A 417 10.33 4.81 -1.78
N GLY A 418 9.78 4.76 -0.56
CA GLY A 418 8.90 5.82 -0.06
C GLY A 418 9.11 6.20 1.39
N LEU A 419 8.69 7.41 1.73
CA LEU A 419 8.56 7.91 3.09
C LEU A 419 7.09 7.87 3.48
N ARG A 420 6.79 7.15 4.56
CA ARG A 420 5.44 6.93 5.04
C ARG A 420 5.17 7.66 6.35
N PHE A 421 4.11 8.45 6.36
CA PHE A 421 3.66 9.28 7.47
C PHE A 421 2.31 8.80 8.00
N LYS A 422 2.17 8.60 9.31
CA LYS A 422 0.85 8.41 9.96
C LYS A 422 0.24 9.79 10.22
N LEU A 423 -0.93 10.06 9.63
CA LEU A 423 -1.61 11.34 9.72
C LEU A 423 -2.55 11.42 10.93
N PHE A 424 -3.35 10.39 11.16
CA PHE A 424 -4.26 10.26 12.31
C PHE A 424 -4.49 8.80 12.67
#